data_AF-A0A376CME0-F1
#
_entry.id   AF-A0A376CME0-F1
#
_cell.length_a   1.000
_cell.length_b   1.000
_cell.length_c   1.000
_cell.angle_alpha   90.00
_cell.angle_beta   90.00
_cell.angle_gamma   90.00
#
_symmetry.space_group_name_H-M   'P 1'
#
loop_
_entity.id
_entity.type
_entity.pdbx_description
1 polymer ?
#
loop_
_entity_poly.entity_id
_entity_poly.type
_entity_poly.pdbx_seq_one_letter_code
_entity_poly.pdbx_strand_id
1 'polypeptide(L)'
;MHETGAAHEAIRIYPESINRGWEGAPYAVVNRGEDIAFVQQIIQEVARTYNVDRSRIYAIGHSNGGGMTATVACRLPHVFAGAASIGGAYYDPVNQGCSDAPIPFLIMHGRGDTMIRFEGGHRHGVHYIGVDSLMSSYIRRNGCAWPPRIDAIPGGHRHVYQCSREELQLITNPQNHTWNRVPDASQEAWNFLSRQRL
;
A
#
# COMPACT_ATOMS: atom_id res chain seq x y z
N MET A 1 -16.11 -4.69 -12.63
CA MET A 1 -15.24 -5.07 -11.50
C MET A 1 -15.67 -6.45 -11.11
N HIS A 2 -14.79 -7.44 -11.25
CA HIS A 2 -15.09 -8.77 -10.73
C HIS A 2 -15.04 -8.72 -9.21
N GLU A 3 -15.97 -9.40 -8.54
CA GLU A 3 -15.82 -9.63 -7.11
C GLU A 3 -14.59 -10.51 -6.90
N THR A 4 -13.71 -10.10 -5.99
CA THR A 4 -12.56 -10.92 -5.58
C THR A 4 -13.00 -11.83 -4.43
N GLY A 5 -12.17 -12.82 -4.08
CA GLY A 5 -12.42 -13.68 -2.91
C GLY A 5 -12.65 -12.90 -1.62
N ALA A 6 -12.11 -11.67 -1.52
CA ALA A 6 -12.36 -10.76 -0.39
C ALA A 6 -13.84 -10.50 -0.12
N ALA A 7 -14.72 -10.60 -1.12
CA ALA A 7 -16.16 -10.41 -0.95
C ALA A 7 -16.81 -11.49 -0.07
N HIS A 8 -16.21 -12.68 -0.02
CA HIS A 8 -16.72 -13.85 0.69
C HIS A 8 -15.82 -14.31 1.84
N GLU A 9 -14.55 -13.92 1.84
CA GLU A 9 -13.52 -14.44 2.75
C GLU A 9 -13.03 -13.40 3.78
N ALA A 10 -13.41 -12.13 3.63
CA ALA A 10 -12.93 -11.05 4.50
C ALA A 10 -14.03 -10.08 4.93
N ILE A 11 -13.88 -9.53 6.13
CA ILE A 11 -14.60 -8.33 6.54
C ILE A 11 -13.92 -7.15 5.84
N ARG A 12 -14.68 -6.40 5.05
CA ARG A 12 -14.21 -5.22 4.32
C ARG A 12 -14.60 -3.97 5.08
N ILE A 13 -13.61 -3.14 5.39
CA ILE A 13 -13.80 -1.87 6.08
C ILE A 13 -13.35 -0.75 5.16
N TYR A 14 -14.16 0.28 5.03
CA TYR A 14 -13.85 1.48 4.24
C TYR A 14 -13.83 2.68 5.19
N PRO A 15 -12.68 2.96 5.84
CA PRO A 15 -12.55 4.12 6.70
C PRO A 15 -12.76 5.42 5.91
N GLU A 16 -13.45 6.39 6.51
CA GLU A 16 -13.61 7.71 5.92
C GLU A 16 -12.65 8.69 6.59
N SER A 17 -11.78 9.32 5.79
CA SER A 17 -10.89 10.39 6.24
C SER A 17 -11.65 11.69 6.45
N ILE A 18 -11.23 12.52 7.39
CA ILE A 18 -11.74 13.88 7.55
C ILE A 18 -11.34 14.72 6.32
N ASN A 19 -12.30 15.44 5.73
CA ASN A 19 -12.08 16.31 4.56
C ASN A 19 -11.41 15.62 3.36
N ARG A 20 -11.55 14.30 3.21
CA ARG A 20 -11.00 13.51 2.10
C ARG A 20 -9.46 13.53 2.02
N GLY A 21 -8.77 13.70 3.15
CA GLY A 21 -7.31 13.69 3.22
C GLY A 21 -6.79 12.85 4.37
N TRP A 22 -5.97 11.85 4.05
CA TRP A 22 -5.20 11.04 4.99
C TRP A 22 -3.85 11.68 5.34
N GLU A 23 -3.41 11.46 6.58
CA GLU A 23 -2.14 11.97 7.11
C GLU A 23 -0.95 11.69 6.18
N GLY A 24 -0.06 12.68 6.09
CA GLY A 24 1.07 12.70 5.16
C GLY A 24 0.81 13.55 3.92
N ALA A 25 -0.44 13.65 3.44
CA ALA A 25 -0.77 14.61 2.39
C ALA A 25 -0.83 16.05 2.95
N PRO A 26 -0.43 17.06 2.15
CA PRO A 26 -0.40 18.47 2.59
C PRO A 26 -1.80 19.08 2.79
N TYR A 27 -2.84 18.41 2.30
CA TYR A 27 -4.24 18.81 2.42
C TYR A 27 -4.99 18.00 3.48
N ALA A 28 -4.31 17.10 4.20
CA ALA A 28 -4.90 16.47 5.38
C ALA A 28 -5.03 17.50 6.50
N VAL A 29 -6.18 17.52 7.17
CA VAL A 29 -6.45 18.47 8.26
C VAL A 29 -6.15 17.89 9.64
N VAL A 30 -5.80 16.60 9.69
CA VAL A 30 -5.42 15.89 10.90
C VAL A 30 -3.93 16.06 11.17
N ASN A 31 -3.56 16.03 12.44
CA ASN A 31 -2.18 15.94 12.86
C ASN A 31 -1.64 14.54 12.58
N ARG A 32 -0.32 14.48 12.43
CA ARG A 32 0.38 13.23 12.21
C ARG A 32 0.18 12.26 13.38
N GLY A 33 -0.17 11.02 13.08
CA GLY A 33 -0.47 9.97 14.03
C GLY A 33 -1.94 9.84 14.41
N GLU A 34 -2.80 10.83 14.11
CA GLU A 34 -4.23 10.72 14.40
C GLU A 34 -4.90 9.67 13.51
N ASP A 35 -4.59 9.62 12.21
CA ASP A 35 -5.14 8.59 11.32
C ASP A 35 -4.55 7.21 11.63
N ILE A 36 -3.29 7.11 12.08
CA ILE A 36 -2.71 5.87 12.60
C ILE A 36 -3.49 5.37 13.82
N ALA A 37 -3.78 6.25 14.79
CA ALA A 37 -4.57 5.90 15.97
C ALA A 37 -6.00 5.50 15.58
N PHE A 38 -6.61 6.20 14.62
CA PHE A 38 -7.93 5.88 14.08
C PHE A 38 -7.96 4.49 13.43
N VAL A 39 -6.99 4.15 12.59
CA VAL A 39 -6.87 2.82 11.98
C VAL A 39 -6.72 1.73 13.06
N GLN A 40 -5.92 1.96 14.10
CA GLN A 40 -5.80 1.01 15.21
C GLN A 40 -7.12 0.86 15.97
N GLN A 41 -7.85 1.95 16.20
CA GLN A 41 -9.15 1.92 16.87
C GLN A 41 -10.19 1.13 16.07
N ILE A 42 -10.23 1.30 14.74
CA ILE A 42 -11.09 0.50 13.85
C ILE A 42 -10.79 -0.99 14.02
N ILE A 43 -9.52 -1.38 13.96
CA ILE A 43 -9.12 -2.80 14.10
C ILE A 43 -9.56 -3.35 15.46
N GLN A 44 -9.37 -2.58 16.53
CA GLN A 44 -9.79 -2.97 17.87
C GLN A 44 -11.30 -3.15 17.97
N GLU A 45 -12.07 -2.21 17.42
CA GLU A 45 -13.54 -2.23 17.49
C GLU A 45 -14.15 -3.37 16.67
N VAL A 46 -13.62 -3.62 15.47
CA VAL A 46 -14.06 -4.75 14.65
C VAL A 46 -13.71 -6.07 15.31
N ALA A 47 -12.51 -6.21 15.88
CA ALA A 47 -12.11 -7.43 16.59
C ALA A 47 -12.85 -7.62 17.94
N ARG A 48 -13.44 -6.57 18.50
CA ARG A 48 -14.34 -6.64 19.67
C ARG A 48 -15.74 -7.13 19.28
N THR A 49 -16.18 -6.79 18.07
CA THR A 49 -17.55 -7.06 17.59
C THR A 49 -17.65 -8.37 16.82
N TYR A 50 -16.60 -8.74 16.07
CA TYR A 50 -16.56 -9.89 15.18
C TYR A 50 -15.37 -10.81 15.53
N ASN A 51 -15.50 -12.09 15.20
CA ASN A 51 -14.40 -13.04 15.32
C ASN A 51 -13.39 -12.85 14.17
N VAL A 52 -12.47 -11.91 14.33
CA VAL A 52 -11.43 -11.58 13.35
C VAL A 52 -10.18 -12.42 13.59
N ASP A 53 -9.66 -13.01 12.51
CA ASP A 53 -8.30 -13.57 12.53
C ASP A 53 -7.26 -12.44 12.52
N ARG A 54 -6.73 -12.12 13.70
CA ARG A 54 -5.75 -11.04 13.88
C ARG A 54 -4.42 -11.29 13.17
N SER A 55 -4.15 -12.52 12.73
CA SER A 55 -2.97 -12.84 11.93
C SER A 55 -3.15 -12.52 10.45
N ARG A 56 -4.34 -12.09 10.01
CA ARG A 56 -4.70 -11.80 8.61
C ARG A 56 -5.41 -10.46 8.47
N ILE A 57 -4.75 -9.40 8.95
CA ILE A 57 -5.20 -8.02 8.78
C ILE A 57 -4.40 -7.39 7.64
N TYR A 58 -5.09 -6.80 6.67
CA TYR A 58 -4.46 -6.25 5.46
C TYR A 58 -4.84 -4.78 5.25
N ALA A 59 -3.93 -4.02 4.63
CA ALA A 59 -4.20 -2.64 4.22
C ALA A 59 -4.11 -2.51 2.70
N ILE A 60 -5.06 -1.80 2.11
CA ILE A 60 -5.07 -1.50 0.67
C ILE A 60 -5.67 -0.12 0.44
N GLY A 61 -5.11 0.63 -0.52
CA GLY A 61 -5.61 1.95 -0.84
C GLY A 61 -5.10 2.50 -2.16
N HIS A 62 -5.81 3.50 -2.67
CA HIS A 62 -5.48 4.19 -3.92
C HIS A 62 -5.14 5.66 -3.70
N SER A 63 -4.21 6.21 -4.48
CA SER A 63 -3.84 7.63 -4.41
C SER A 63 -3.38 8.02 -3.02
N ASN A 64 -3.97 9.04 -2.39
CA ASN A 64 -3.72 9.39 -1.00
C ASN A 64 -3.98 8.24 -0.01
N GLY A 65 -5.00 7.40 -0.24
CA GLY A 65 -5.18 6.17 0.52
C GLY A 65 -4.08 5.13 0.28
N GLY A 66 -3.46 5.13 -0.90
CA GLY A 66 -2.27 4.33 -1.21
C GLY A 66 -1.03 4.86 -0.49
N GLY A 67 -0.93 6.18 -0.30
CA GLY A 67 0.04 6.83 0.58
C GLY A 67 -0.17 6.43 2.04
N MET A 68 -1.40 6.50 2.54
CA MET A 68 -1.74 6.05 3.89
C MET A 68 -1.46 4.56 4.10
N THR A 69 -1.72 3.73 3.09
CA THR A 69 -1.38 2.30 3.10
C THR A 69 0.13 2.10 3.28
N ALA A 70 0.96 2.90 2.60
CA ALA A 70 2.41 2.87 2.80
C ALA A 70 2.81 3.39 4.20
N THR A 71 2.13 4.40 4.74
CA THR A 71 2.36 4.91 6.10
C THR A 71 2.04 3.85 7.16
N VAL A 72 0.92 3.13 7.07
CA VAL A 72 0.59 2.05 8.03
C VAL A 72 1.54 0.87 7.91
N ALA A 73 1.94 0.49 6.69
CA ALA A 73 2.94 -0.56 6.49
C ALA A 73 4.29 -0.18 7.10
N CYS A 74 4.67 1.09 7.00
CA CYS A 74 5.88 1.63 7.60
C CYS A 74 5.83 1.65 9.14
N ARG A 75 4.72 2.10 9.73
CA ARG A 75 4.61 2.38 11.18
C ARG A 75 4.09 1.20 11.99
N LEU A 76 3.29 0.33 11.40
CA LEU A 76 2.56 -0.75 12.06
C LEU A 76 2.79 -2.14 11.42
N PRO A 77 4.03 -2.54 11.05
CA PRO A 77 4.25 -3.82 10.38
C PRO A 77 3.86 -5.04 11.23
N HIS A 78 3.77 -4.90 12.56
CA HIS A 78 3.33 -5.96 13.47
C HIS A 78 1.80 -6.12 13.55
N VAL A 79 1.05 -5.19 12.97
CA VAL A 79 -0.42 -5.21 12.98
C VAL A 79 -0.97 -5.75 11.67
N PHE A 80 -0.29 -5.49 10.56
CA PHE A 80 -0.73 -5.87 9.22
C PHE A 80 0.12 -7.03 8.70
N ALA A 81 -0.53 -8.13 8.33
CA ALA A 81 0.08 -9.26 7.66
C ALA A 81 0.57 -8.91 6.24
N GLY A 82 0.05 -7.84 5.65
CA GLY A 82 0.52 -7.34 4.36
C GLY A 82 -0.20 -6.08 3.93
N ALA A 83 0.40 -5.37 2.99
CA ALA A 83 -0.16 -4.14 2.41
C ALA A 83 -0.12 -4.15 0.88
N ALA A 84 -1.03 -3.39 0.25
CA ALA A 84 -1.06 -3.19 -1.20
C ALA A 84 -1.37 -1.72 -1.55
N SER A 85 -0.41 -1.01 -2.14
CA SER A 85 -0.57 0.40 -2.52
C SER A 85 -0.79 0.52 -4.02
N ILE A 86 -1.92 1.12 -4.44
CA ILE A 86 -2.29 1.29 -5.85
C ILE A 86 -2.19 2.77 -6.23
N GLY A 87 -1.34 3.15 -7.18
CA GLY A 87 -1.20 4.55 -7.61
C GLY A 87 -0.92 5.51 -6.45
N GLY A 88 -0.13 5.08 -5.46
CA GLY A 88 -0.05 5.75 -4.16
C GLY A 88 0.63 7.13 -4.21
N ALA A 89 0.09 8.10 -3.48
CA ALA A 89 0.66 9.43 -3.31
C ALA A 89 1.61 9.46 -2.10
N TYR A 90 2.91 9.29 -2.38
CA TYR A 90 3.94 9.10 -1.37
C TYR A 90 4.58 10.43 -0.93
N TYR A 91 3.81 11.29 -0.28
CA TYR A 91 4.34 12.53 0.31
C TYR A 91 5.44 12.25 1.34
N ASP A 92 6.44 13.13 1.46
CA ASP A 92 7.69 12.88 2.21
C ASP A 92 7.56 12.24 3.61
N PRO A 93 6.52 12.53 4.43
CA PRO A 93 6.35 11.85 5.72
C PRO A 93 6.15 10.33 5.64
N VAL A 94 5.83 9.77 4.46
CA VAL A 94 5.51 8.34 4.24
C VAL A 94 6.57 7.37 4.75
N ASN A 95 7.85 7.78 4.77
CA ASN A 95 8.98 6.96 5.21
C ASN A 95 9.54 7.39 6.58
N GLN A 96 8.86 8.29 7.29
CA GLN A 96 9.32 8.81 8.56
C GLN A 96 8.66 8.06 9.74
N GLY A 97 9.42 7.84 10.82
CA GLY A 97 8.90 7.20 12.04
C GLY A 97 8.53 5.72 11.84
N CYS A 98 9.20 5.05 10.90
CA CYS A 98 8.93 3.67 10.57
C CYS A 98 9.59 2.70 11.55
N SER A 99 8.98 1.52 11.69
CA SER A 99 9.63 0.37 12.30
C SER A 99 10.65 -0.27 11.34
N ASP A 100 11.68 -0.89 11.90
CA ASP A 100 12.69 -1.69 11.17
C ASP A 100 12.20 -3.12 10.87
N ALA A 101 11.01 -3.49 11.35
CA ALA A 101 10.39 -4.76 11.03
C ALA A 101 9.95 -4.81 9.54
N PRO A 102 10.02 -6.00 8.93
CA PRO A 102 9.68 -6.20 7.54
C PRO A 102 8.15 -6.35 7.40
N ILE A 103 7.62 -6.19 6.19
CA ILE A 103 6.20 -6.45 5.92
C ILE A 103 6.01 -6.87 4.46
N PRO A 104 5.17 -7.87 4.15
CA PRO A 104 4.76 -8.13 2.79
C PRO A 104 4.14 -6.90 2.14
N PHE A 105 4.73 -6.40 1.05
CA PHE A 105 4.22 -5.20 0.40
C PHE A 105 4.15 -5.35 -1.13
N LEU A 106 2.97 -5.04 -1.67
CA LEU A 106 2.74 -4.89 -3.11
C LEU A 106 2.56 -3.41 -3.43
N ILE A 107 3.30 -2.92 -4.41
CA ILE A 107 3.06 -1.61 -5.02
C ILE A 107 2.59 -1.84 -6.46
N MET A 108 1.52 -1.17 -6.88
CA MET A 108 1.09 -1.14 -8.26
C MET A 108 0.99 0.31 -8.72
N HIS A 109 1.76 0.71 -9.73
CA HIS A 109 1.78 2.11 -10.16
C HIS A 109 1.84 2.25 -11.68
N GLY A 110 1.05 3.17 -12.22
CA GLY A 110 1.02 3.47 -13.65
C GLY A 110 2.25 4.27 -14.07
N ARG A 111 2.96 3.84 -15.12
CA ARG A 111 4.01 4.62 -15.77
C ARG A 111 3.45 5.82 -16.53
N GLY A 112 2.16 5.79 -16.87
CA GLY A 112 1.41 6.89 -17.50
C GLY A 112 0.71 7.80 -16.50
N ASP A 113 0.96 7.67 -15.20
CA ASP A 113 0.31 8.49 -14.17
C ASP A 113 0.77 9.96 -14.25
N THR A 114 -0.15 10.83 -14.66
CA THR A 114 0.10 12.27 -14.79
C THR A 114 -0.27 13.06 -13.54
N MET A 115 -0.92 12.43 -12.55
CA MET A 115 -1.32 13.08 -11.29
C MET A 115 -0.28 12.87 -10.19
N ILE A 116 0.17 11.63 -10.02
CA ILE A 116 1.21 11.19 -9.09
C ILE A 116 2.22 10.39 -9.91
N ARG A 117 3.23 11.09 -10.44
CA ARG A 117 4.18 10.50 -11.37
C ARG A 117 4.97 9.39 -10.71
N PHE A 118 5.29 8.36 -11.50
CA PHE A 118 6.08 7.23 -11.03
C PHE A 118 7.44 7.68 -10.48
N GLU A 119 8.09 8.63 -11.15
CA GLU A 119 9.40 9.18 -10.78
C GLU A 119 9.37 10.10 -9.54
N GLY A 120 8.18 10.43 -9.03
CA GLY A 120 8.01 11.44 -7.99
C GLY A 120 7.82 12.85 -8.57
N GLY A 121 7.69 13.84 -7.68
CA GLY A 121 7.52 15.22 -8.12
C GLY A 121 6.98 16.14 -7.03
N HIS A 122 6.33 17.22 -7.48
CA HIS A 122 5.70 18.20 -6.60
C HIS A 122 4.21 18.32 -6.93
N ARG A 123 3.37 18.35 -5.90
CA ARG A 123 1.92 18.57 -6.03
C ARG A 123 1.39 19.21 -4.76
N HIS A 124 0.43 20.11 -4.88
CA HIS A 124 -0.10 20.90 -3.76
C HIS A 124 1.01 21.66 -2.99
N GLY A 125 2.01 22.15 -3.72
CA GLY A 125 3.11 22.95 -3.15
C GLY A 125 4.18 22.16 -2.38
N VAL A 126 4.07 20.83 -2.30
CA VAL A 126 5.03 19.99 -1.57
C VAL A 126 5.56 18.86 -2.45
N HIS A 127 6.70 18.31 -2.05
CA HIS A 127 7.34 17.17 -2.69
C HIS A 127 6.67 15.84 -2.29
N TYR A 128 6.66 14.90 -3.23
CA TYR A 128 6.35 13.48 -3.01
C TYR A 128 7.40 12.61 -3.70
N ILE A 129 7.78 11.52 -3.03
CA ILE A 129 8.81 10.62 -3.54
C ILE A 129 8.28 9.75 -4.68
N GLY A 130 9.19 9.35 -5.58
CA GLY A 130 8.90 8.36 -6.61
C GLY A 130 8.79 6.94 -6.07
N VAL A 131 8.21 6.06 -6.89
CA VAL A 131 8.02 4.63 -6.59
C VAL A 131 9.37 3.97 -6.30
N ASP A 132 10.44 4.30 -7.04
CA ASP A 132 11.77 3.72 -6.80
C ASP A 132 12.34 4.07 -5.42
N SER A 133 12.07 5.28 -4.92
CA SER A 133 12.50 5.71 -3.58
C SER A 133 11.72 4.99 -2.49
N LEU A 134 10.41 4.81 -2.68
CA LEU A 134 9.59 3.99 -1.78
C LEU A 134 10.04 2.52 -1.81
N MET A 135 10.19 1.92 -2.99
CA MET A 135 10.70 0.55 -3.14
C MET A 135 12.05 0.37 -2.45
N SER A 136 12.96 1.34 -2.58
CA SER A 136 14.26 1.31 -1.91
C SER A 136 14.15 1.23 -0.38
N SER A 137 13.13 1.84 0.24
CA SER A 137 12.94 1.73 1.69
C SER A 137 12.49 0.32 2.10
N TYR A 138 11.59 -0.30 1.33
CA TYR A 138 11.12 -1.66 1.59
C TYR A 138 12.13 -2.74 1.19
N ILE A 139 12.94 -2.53 0.15
CA ILE A 139 14.08 -3.42 -0.18
C ILE A 139 15.00 -3.55 1.04
N ARG A 140 15.31 -2.44 1.71
CA ARG A 140 16.13 -2.46 2.93
C ARG A 140 15.43 -3.18 4.09
N ARG A 141 14.16 -2.85 4.37
CA ARG A 141 13.44 -3.46 5.50
C ARG A 141 13.18 -4.94 5.31
N ASN A 142 12.82 -5.36 4.11
CA ASN A 142 12.52 -6.75 3.80
C ASN A 142 13.78 -7.57 3.47
N GLY A 143 14.95 -6.93 3.40
CA GLY A 143 16.23 -7.61 3.13
C GLY A 143 16.28 -8.20 1.73
N CYS A 144 15.90 -7.40 0.72
CA CYS A 144 15.79 -7.83 -0.66
C CYS A 144 17.06 -7.59 -1.48
N ALA A 145 17.34 -8.51 -2.40
CA ALA A 145 18.40 -8.40 -3.39
C ALA A 145 17.92 -7.71 -4.68
N TRP A 146 18.88 -7.18 -5.43
CA TRP A 146 18.70 -6.62 -6.77
C TRP A 146 19.56 -7.40 -7.79
N PRO A 147 19.10 -7.61 -9.04
CA PRO A 147 17.84 -7.15 -9.64
C PRO A 147 16.62 -8.03 -9.30
N PRO A 148 15.39 -7.51 -9.41
CA PRO A 148 14.19 -8.32 -9.30
C PRO A 148 14.04 -9.24 -10.52
N ARG A 149 13.29 -10.33 -10.35
CA ARG A 149 12.76 -11.08 -11.50
C ARG A 149 11.61 -10.28 -12.12
N ILE A 150 11.63 -10.10 -13.43
CA ILE A 150 10.58 -9.36 -14.15
C ILE A 150 9.79 -10.33 -15.02
N ASP A 151 8.50 -10.45 -14.71
CA ASP A 151 7.54 -11.27 -15.44
C ASP A 151 6.59 -10.37 -16.24
N ALA A 152 6.42 -10.64 -17.53
CA ALA A 152 5.38 -9.99 -18.33
C ALA A 152 4.00 -10.53 -17.90
N ILE A 153 3.06 -9.63 -17.64
CA ILE A 153 1.68 -9.98 -17.26
C ILE A 153 0.70 -9.20 -18.14
N PRO A 154 -0.57 -9.60 -18.25
CA PRO A 154 -1.56 -8.83 -18.99
C PRO A 154 -1.60 -7.37 -18.52
N GLY A 155 -1.37 -6.45 -19.46
CA GLY A 155 -1.39 -5.00 -19.22
C GLY A 155 -0.15 -4.42 -18.53
N GLY A 156 0.89 -5.19 -18.24
CA GLY A 156 2.06 -4.65 -17.55
C GLY A 156 3.18 -5.62 -17.24
N HIS A 157 3.98 -5.28 -16.24
CA HIS A 157 5.11 -6.07 -15.76
C HIS A 157 5.01 -6.24 -14.25
N ARG A 158 5.27 -7.45 -13.78
CA ARG A 158 5.45 -7.75 -12.35
C ARG A 158 6.93 -7.91 -12.06
N HIS A 159 7.39 -7.21 -11.05
CA HIS A 159 8.77 -7.22 -10.54
C HIS A 159 8.72 -7.89 -9.18
N VAL A 160 9.35 -9.06 -9.05
CA VAL A 160 9.39 -9.83 -7.82
C VAL A 160 10.80 -9.78 -7.26
N TYR A 161 10.93 -9.20 -6.06
CA TYR A 161 12.22 -9.04 -5.39
C TYR A 161 12.51 -10.29 -4.54
N GLN A 162 13.75 -10.76 -4.58
CA GLN A 162 14.19 -11.87 -3.74
C GLN A 162 14.53 -11.33 -2.35
N CYS A 163 13.69 -11.62 -1.37
CA CYS A 163 13.80 -11.07 -0.02
C CYS A 163 14.09 -12.16 1.01
N SER A 164 14.95 -11.85 1.98
CA SER A 164 15.29 -12.77 3.08
C SER A 164 14.28 -12.74 4.23
N ARG A 165 13.43 -11.71 4.31
CA ARG A 165 12.44 -11.54 5.38
C ARG A 165 11.02 -11.64 4.86
N GLU A 166 10.55 -10.63 4.11
CA GLU A 166 9.15 -10.55 3.67
C GLU A 166 9.01 -10.21 2.19
N GLU A 167 7.93 -10.67 1.58
CA GLU A 167 7.70 -10.55 0.15
C GLU A 167 7.57 -9.08 -0.31
N LEU A 168 8.25 -8.71 -1.40
CA LEU A 168 8.14 -7.38 -2.00
C LEU A 168 7.90 -7.52 -3.51
N GLN A 169 6.83 -6.88 -3.99
CA GLN A 169 6.49 -6.85 -5.41
C GLN A 169 6.16 -5.44 -5.89
N LEU A 170 6.53 -5.16 -7.14
CA LEU A 170 6.08 -3.98 -7.89
C LEU A 170 5.36 -4.43 -9.15
N ILE A 171 4.20 -3.85 -9.44
CA ILE A 171 3.50 -4.01 -10.72
C ILE A 171 3.48 -2.65 -11.44
N THR A 172 4.04 -2.61 -12.65
CA THR A 172 3.99 -1.42 -13.52
C THR A 172 3.09 -1.67 -14.71
N ASN A 173 2.38 -0.64 -15.15
CA ASN A 173 1.46 -0.70 -16.29
C ASN A 173 1.36 0.68 -16.97
N PRO A 174 0.83 0.81 -18.19
CA PRO A 174 0.81 2.09 -18.92
C PRO A 174 -0.35 3.02 -18.54
N GLN A 175 -1.25 2.61 -17.62
CA GLN A 175 -2.42 3.42 -17.27
C GLN A 175 -2.03 4.69 -16.51
N ASN A 176 -2.98 5.63 -16.49
CA ASN A 176 -2.92 6.84 -15.70
C ASN A 176 -3.29 6.55 -14.22
N HIS A 177 -3.65 7.58 -13.46
CA HIS A 177 -3.99 7.51 -12.04
C HIS A 177 -5.36 6.86 -11.78
N THR A 178 -5.45 5.55 -11.92
CA THR A 178 -6.71 4.79 -11.81
C THR A 178 -6.57 3.54 -10.96
N TRP A 179 -7.71 3.08 -10.42
CA TRP A 179 -7.84 1.70 -9.99
C TRP A 179 -7.83 0.79 -11.23
N ASN A 180 -6.69 0.18 -11.49
CA ASN A 180 -6.39 -0.49 -12.76
C ASN A 180 -7.32 -1.68 -13.00
N ARG A 181 -7.76 -1.82 -14.26
CA ARG A 181 -8.57 -2.97 -14.70
C ARG A 181 -7.74 -4.08 -15.33
N VAL A 182 -6.60 -3.73 -15.96
CA VAL A 182 -5.67 -4.68 -16.56
C VAL A 182 -4.22 -4.25 -16.26
N PRO A 183 -3.45 -5.00 -15.45
CA PRO A 183 -3.95 -6.09 -14.62
C PRO A 183 -4.97 -5.56 -13.60
N ASP A 184 -5.91 -6.41 -13.17
CA ASP A 184 -6.98 -6.00 -12.25
C ASP A 184 -6.39 -5.76 -10.85
N ALA A 185 -6.36 -4.50 -10.41
CA ALA A 185 -5.74 -4.13 -9.15
C ALA A 185 -6.37 -4.83 -7.94
N SER A 186 -7.69 -5.09 -7.97
CA SER A 186 -8.37 -5.80 -6.89
C SER A 186 -7.91 -7.25 -6.83
N GLN A 187 -7.86 -7.93 -7.97
CA GLN A 187 -7.47 -9.33 -8.03
C GLN A 187 -5.99 -9.52 -7.69
N GLU A 188 -5.13 -8.65 -8.22
CA GLU A 188 -3.70 -8.66 -7.93
C GLU A 188 -3.43 -8.47 -6.44
N ALA A 189 -4.06 -7.46 -5.83
CA ALA A 189 -3.92 -7.22 -4.41
C ALA A 189 -4.49 -8.36 -3.57
N TRP A 190 -5.65 -8.93 -3.92
CA TRP A 190 -6.20 -10.06 -3.18
C TRP A 190 -5.32 -11.31 -3.27
N ASN A 191 -4.83 -11.66 -4.46
CA ASN A 191 -3.92 -12.79 -4.66
C ASN A 191 -2.63 -12.63 -3.87
N PHE A 192 -2.14 -11.39 -3.72
CA PHE A 192 -0.97 -11.07 -2.91
C PHE A 192 -1.26 -11.16 -1.41
N LEU A 193 -2.34 -10.52 -0.95
CA LEU A 193 -2.62 -10.34 0.48
C LEU A 193 -3.16 -11.61 1.14
N SER A 194 -4.08 -12.34 0.50
CA SER A 194 -4.78 -13.48 1.10
C SER A 194 -3.88 -14.65 1.52
N ARG A 195 -2.66 -14.72 0.98
CA ARG A 195 -1.65 -15.72 1.35
C ARG A 195 -0.72 -15.29 2.48
N GLN A 196 -0.76 -14.03 2.91
CA GLN A 196 0.13 -13.50 3.93
C GLN A 196 -0.46 -13.69 5.33
N ARG A 197 0.43 -13.87 6.31
CA ARG A 197 0.09 -14.07 7.71
C ARG A 197 1.21 -13.53 8.60
N LEU A 198 0.84 -12.91 9.74
CA LEU A 198 1.80 -12.53 10.80
C LEU A 198 2.40 -13.75 11.49
#